data_AF-T0ZX37-F1
#
_entry.id   AF-T0ZX37-F1
#
_cell.length_a   1.000
_cell.length_b   1.000
_cell.length_c   1.000
_cell.angle_alpha   90.00
_cell.angle_beta   90.00
_cell.angle_gamma   90.00
#
_symmetry.space_group_name_H-M   'P 1'
#
loop_
_entity.id
_entity.type
_entity.pdbx_description
1 polymer ?
#
loop_
_entity_poly.entity_id
_entity_poly.type
_entity_poly.pdbx_seq_one_letter_code
_entity_poly.pdbx_strand_id
1 'polypeptide(L)'
;VGATAQGHSINRVITDVGSGLDGTRRTFLAPLADSSVTTSVVERRDRVAGRGSEYVAASREANGRRLVVVDDTDVDDDPVRDVTEVLTSFCARLDGRRAAALRVLRALAALESVDAA
;
A
#
# COMPACT_ATOMS: atom_id res chain seq x y z
N VAL A 1 8.56 8.68 15.98
CA VAL A 1 9.14 7.41 16.48
C VAL A 1 9.81 6.73 15.30
N GLY A 2 10.86 5.91 15.46
CA GLY A 2 11.58 5.29 14.33
C GLY A 2 12.36 4.05 14.77
N ALA A 3 12.95 3.31 13.83
CA ALA A 3 13.58 2.01 14.10
C ALA A 3 14.63 2.05 15.24
N THR A 4 15.46 3.09 15.29
CA THR A 4 16.46 3.28 16.36
C THR A 4 15.84 3.56 17.72
N ALA A 5 14.75 4.33 17.76
CA ALA A 5 13.99 4.59 18.99
C ALA A 5 13.32 3.32 19.54
N GLN A 6 13.12 2.29 18.71
CA GLN A 6 12.62 0.98 19.10
C GLN A 6 13.73 -0.05 19.36
N GLY A 7 15.00 0.39 19.45
CA GLY A 7 16.13 -0.47 19.79
C GLY A 7 16.61 -1.36 18.64
N HIS A 8 16.19 -1.12 17.40
CA HIS A 8 16.65 -1.88 16.24
C HIS A 8 17.92 -1.26 15.62
N SER A 9 18.91 -2.10 15.34
CA SER A 9 20.05 -1.74 14.47
C SER A 9 19.61 -1.76 13.01
N ILE A 10 19.85 -0.67 12.28
CA ILE A 10 19.44 -0.55 10.87
C ILE A 10 20.48 -1.24 9.98
N ASN A 11 20.09 -2.33 9.32
CA ASN A 11 20.92 -3.00 8.31
C ASN A 11 20.77 -2.33 6.92
N ARG A 12 19.54 -2.00 6.53
CA ARG A 12 19.24 -1.41 5.22
C ARG A 12 18.05 -0.46 5.32
N VAL A 13 18.13 0.66 4.61
CA VAL A 13 16.99 1.55 4.33
C VAL A 13 16.58 1.34 2.88
N ILE A 14 15.28 1.19 2.64
CA ILE A 14 14.72 0.95 1.30
C ILE A 14 13.68 2.02 1.04
N THR A 15 13.75 2.62 -0.15
CA THR A 15 12.74 3.56 -0.64
C THR A 15 12.16 3.01 -1.93
N ASP A 16 10.84 2.99 -2.02
CA ASP A 16 10.09 2.53 -3.19
C ASP A 16 9.11 3.64 -3.58
N VAL A 17 8.90 3.82 -4.89
CA VAL A 17 7.94 4.75 -5.44
C VAL A 17 6.91 3.94 -6.22
N GLY A 18 5.71 3.88 -5.68
CA GLY A 18 4.62 3.12 -6.28
C GLY A 18 3.40 3.10 -5.39
N SER A 19 2.28 2.71 -6.01
CA SER A 19 1.00 2.52 -5.34
C SER A 19 1.08 1.42 -4.28
N GLY A 20 0.39 1.60 -3.15
CA GLY A 20 0.16 0.52 -2.18
C GLY A 20 -0.65 -0.65 -2.78
N LEU A 21 -1.35 -0.44 -3.90
CA LEU A 21 -2.10 -1.47 -4.63
C LEU A 21 -1.28 -2.14 -5.74
N ASP A 22 -0.07 -1.64 -6.03
CA ASP A 22 0.83 -2.30 -6.96
C ASP A 22 1.54 -3.49 -6.29
N GLY A 23 0.97 -4.68 -6.52
CA GLY A 23 1.54 -5.96 -6.09
C GLY A 23 2.81 -6.39 -6.83
N THR A 24 3.35 -5.57 -7.72
CA THR A 24 4.56 -5.86 -8.51
C THR A 24 5.77 -4.98 -8.16
N ARG A 25 5.67 -4.17 -7.10
CA ARG A 25 6.75 -3.30 -6.59
C ARG A 25 8.00 -4.11 -6.21
N ARG A 26 8.93 -4.26 -7.16
CA ARG A 26 10.11 -5.13 -7.01
C ARG A 26 11.00 -4.72 -5.84
N THR A 27 11.20 -3.43 -5.64
CA THR A 27 12.05 -2.92 -4.55
C THR A 27 11.39 -3.17 -3.18
N PHE A 28 10.06 -3.07 -3.09
CA PHE A 28 9.31 -3.46 -1.89
C PHE A 28 9.27 -4.98 -1.66
N LEU A 29 9.06 -5.80 -2.69
CA LEU A 29 8.94 -7.26 -2.58
C LEU A 29 10.26 -7.95 -2.27
N ALA A 30 11.39 -7.46 -2.78
CA ALA A 30 12.71 -8.05 -2.58
C ALA A 30 13.05 -8.34 -1.10
N PRO A 31 12.92 -7.39 -0.15
CA PRO A 31 13.16 -7.66 1.27
C PRO A 31 12.10 -8.57 1.92
N LEU A 32 10.90 -8.70 1.34
CA LEU A 32 9.90 -9.68 1.81
C LEU A 32 10.31 -11.10 1.46
N ALA A 33 10.86 -11.31 0.27
CA ALA A 33 11.34 -12.60 -0.19
C ALA A 33 12.68 -13.02 0.46
N ASP A 34 13.50 -12.08 0.91
CA ASP A 34 14.77 -12.34 1.58
C ASP A 34 14.54 -12.85 3.02
N SER A 35 14.87 -14.12 3.27
CA SER A 35 14.71 -14.76 4.58
C SER A 35 15.66 -14.22 5.65
N SER A 36 16.76 -13.55 5.27
CA SER A 36 17.69 -12.93 6.22
C SER A 36 17.10 -11.68 6.88
N VAL A 37 16.05 -11.09 6.30
CA VAL A 37 15.38 -9.90 6.84
C VAL A 37 14.35 -10.34 7.89
N THR A 38 14.74 -10.35 9.16
CA THR A 38 13.87 -10.81 10.26
C THR A 38 12.84 -9.77 10.69
N THR A 39 13.20 -8.49 10.68
CA THR A 39 12.32 -7.39 11.09
C THR A 39 12.30 -6.31 10.00
N SER A 40 11.10 -5.95 9.56
CA SER A 40 10.89 -4.81 8.68
C SER A 40 10.11 -3.75 9.45
N VAL A 41 10.62 -2.52 9.45
CA VAL A 41 9.97 -1.39 10.11
C VAL A 41 9.46 -0.45 9.02
N VAL A 42 8.18 -0.11 9.07
CA VAL A 42 7.53 0.84 8.17
C VAL A 42 6.87 1.94 9.00
N GLU A 43 6.77 3.12 8.41
CA GLU A 43 6.13 4.24 9.10
C GLU A 43 4.63 3.99 9.25
N ARG A 44 3.93 3.62 8.18
CA ARG A 44 2.47 3.46 8.13
C ARG A 44 2.05 2.19 7.40
N ARG A 45 0.83 1.70 7.65
CA ARG A 45 0.27 0.50 6.99
C ARG A 45 0.15 0.65 5.47
N ASP A 46 -0.30 1.82 5.00
CA ASP A 46 -0.51 2.11 3.57
C ASP A 46 0.77 1.99 2.72
N ARG A 47 1.95 2.16 3.34
CA ARG A 47 3.25 1.98 2.68
C ARG A 47 3.50 0.51 2.31
N VAL A 48 2.96 -0.41 3.09
CA VAL A 48 3.04 -1.86 2.85
C VAL A 48 2.07 -2.26 1.76
N ALA A 49 0.80 -1.91 1.95
CA ALA A 49 -0.25 -2.12 0.97
C ALA A 49 -1.45 -1.22 1.29
N GLY A 50 -2.21 -0.81 0.27
CA GLY A 50 -3.48 -0.09 0.49
C GLY A 50 -4.50 -0.96 1.25
N ARG A 51 -4.55 -2.25 0.93
CA ARG A 51 -5.28 -3.30 1.68
C ARG A 51 -4.41 -4.56 1.75
N GLY A 52 -4.55 -5.37 2.81
CA GLY A 52 -3.86 -6.64 2.95
C GLY A 52 -2.48 -6.57 3.63
N SER A 53 -2.15 -5.45 4.26
CA SER A 53 -0.95 -5.32 5.12
C SER A 53 -0.95 -6.35 6.26
N GLU A 54 -2.13 -6.69 6.75
CA GLU A 54 -2.43 -7.72 7.74
C GLU A 54 -2.04 -9.12 7.26
N TYR A 55 -2.23 -9.44 5.98
CA TYR A 55 -1.80 -10.73 5.41
C TYR A 55 -0.29 -10.81 5.30
N VAL A 56 0.38 -9.69 4.96
CA VAL A 56 1.85 -9.62 4.93
C VAL A 56 2.41 -9.79 6.34
N ALA A 57 1.81 -9.13 7.34
CA ALA A 57 2.20 -9.26 8.74
C ALA A 57 2.01 -10.71 9.25
N ALA A 58 0.85 -11.31 9.01
CA ALA A 58 0.56 -12.69 9.42
C ALA A 58 1.48 -13.70 8.74
N SER A 59 1.76 -13.54 7.44
CA SER A 59 2.70 -14.39 6.71
C SER A 59 4.11 -14.28 7.27
N ARG A 60 4.55 -13.07 7.62
CA ARG A 60 5.85 -12.83 8.27
C ARG A 60 5.91 -13.51 9.64
N GLU A 61 4.88 -13.34 10.45
CA GLU A 61 4.79 -13.92 11.80
C GLU A 61 4.83 -15.45 11.76
N ALA A 62 4.11 -16.07 10.83
CA ALA A 62 4.16 -17.52 10.59
C ALA A 62 5.58 -18.03 10.23
N ASN A 63 6.44 -17.16 9.70
CA ASN A 63 7.83 -17.46 9.37
C ASN A 63 8.83 -17.01 10.47
N GLY A 64 8.35 -16.63 11.66
CA GLY A 64 9.19 -16.14 12.76
C GLY A 64 9.79 -14.76 12.50
N ARG A 65 9.20 -13.99 11.58
CA ARG A 65 9.63 -12.66 11.16
C ARG A 65 8.60 -11.63 11.59
N ARG A 66 8.98 -10.35 11.62
CA ARG A 66 8.10 -9.25 12.06
C ARG A 66 8.02 -8.14 11.02
N LEU A 67 6.82 -7.59 10.90
CA LEU A 67 6.54 -6.32 10.24
C LEU A 67 6.04 -5.36 11.33
N VAL A 68 6.79 -4.30 11.59
CA VAL A 68 6.47 -3.31 12.62
C VAL A 68 6.01 -2.04 11.92
N VAL A 69 4.82 -1.58 12.27
CA VAL A 69 4.28 -0.29 11.84
C VAL A 69 4.47 0.68 13.00
N VAL A 70 5.16 1.80 12.74
CA VAL A 70 5.55 2.75 13.78
C VAL A 70 4.42 3.72 14.13
N ASP A 71 3.70 4.15 13.11
CA ASP A 71 2.53 4.99 13.21
C ASP A 71 1.31 4.19 12.76
N ASP A 72 0.57 3.71 13.75
CA ASP A 72 -0.66 2.92 13.56
C ASP A 72 -1.90 3.81 13.60
N THR A 73 -1.74 5.13 13.53
CA THR A 73 -2.89 6.00 13.33
C THR A 73 -3.47 5.71 11.95
N ASP A 74 -4.71 5.21 11.91
CA ASP A 74 -5.50 4.90 10.71
C ASP A 74 -5.88 6.18 9.93
N VAL A 75 -4.90 7.04 9.61
CA VAL A 75 -5.12 8.35 8.98
C VAL A 75 -5.40 8.23 7.47
N ASP A 76 -5.30 7.03 6.90
CA ASP A 76 -5.44 6.79 5.45
C ASP A 76 -6.54 5.75 5.13
N ASP A 77 -7.58 5.61 5.97
CA ASP A 77 -8.90 5.15 5.48
C ASP A 77 -9.54 6.29 4.67
N ASP A 78 -8.89 6.71 3.58
CA ASP A 78 -9.51 7.53 2.54
C ASP A 78 -10.11 6.56 1.51
N PRO A 79 -11.38 6.12 1.71
CA PRO A 79 -12.02 5.20 0.80
C PRO A 79 -12.11 5.77 -0.62
N VAL A 80 -12.14 7.11 -0.78
CA VAL A 80 -12.20 7.75 -2.09
C VAL A 80 -10.89 7.53 -2.84
N ARG A 81 -9.75 7.71 -2.16
CA ARG A 81 -8.43 7.43 -2.72
C ARG A 81 -8.28 5.95 -3.08
N ASP A 82 -8.63 5.03 -2.17
CA ASP A 82 -8.58 3.59 -2.40
C ASP A 82 -9.41 3.17 -3.62
N VAL A 83 -10.67 3.60 -3.68
CA VAL A 83 -11.59 3.28 -4.78
C VAL A 83 -11.08 3.88 -6.09
N THR A 84 -10.59 5.13 -6.07
CA THR A 84 -10.03 5.79 -7.25
C THR A 84 -8.83 5.01 -7.79
N GLU A 85 -7.92 4.58 -6.93
CA GLU A 85 -6.70 3.89 -7.31
C GLU A 85 -6.98 2.46 -7.81
N VAL A 86 -7.90 1.73 -7.18
CA VAL A 86 -8.42 0.44 -7.66
C VAL A 86 -9.05 0.60 -9.04
N LEU A 87 -10.04 1.49 -9.18
CA LEU A 87 -10.74 1.68 -10.45
C LEU A 87 -9.79 2.14 -11.55
N THR A 88 -8.83 3.02 -11.24
CA THR A 88 -7.80 3.45 -12.19
C THR A 88 -6.95 2.27 -12.65
N SER A 89 -6.51 1.39 -11.75
CA SER A 89 -5.75 0.19 -12.07
C SER A 89 -6.54 -0.80 -12.93
N PHE A 90 -7.80 -1.06 -12.58
CA PHE A 90 -8.71 -1.90 -13.37
C PHE A 90 -8.92 -1.32 -14.76
N CYS A 91 -9.20 -0.02 -14.85
CA CYS A 91 -9.38 0.68 -16.10
C CYS A 91 -8.13 0.67 -16.99
N ALA A 92 -6.93 0.83 -16.41
CA ALA A 92 -5.68 0.72 -17.14
C ALA A 92 -5.44 -0.70 -17.73
N ARG A 93 -5.95 -1.74 -17.06
CA ARG A 93 -5.88 -3.14 -17.51
C ARG A 93 -6.96 -3.50 -18.53
N LEU A 94 -8.16 -2.94 -18.39
CA LEU A 94 -9.32 -3.24 -19.23
C LEU A 94 -9.29 -2.53 -20.58
N ASP A 95 -8.83 -1.28 -20.63
CA ASP A 95 -8.88 -0.46 -21.84
C ASP A 95 -7.60 0.38 -21.95
N GLY A 96 -6.88 0.28 -23.07
CA GLY A 96 -5.64 1.01 -23.35
C GLY A 96 -5.60 2.46 -22.84
N ARG A 97 -5.06 2.63 -21.63
CA ARG A 97 -4.55 3.80 -20.87
C ARG A 97 -5.27 5.15 -20.87
N ARG A 98 -6.10 5.55 -21.83
CA ARG A 98 -6.58 6.96 -21.95
C ARG A 98 -8.10 7.12 -21.86
N ALA A 99 -8.87 6.25 -22.50
CA ALA A 99 -10.32 6.30 -22.41
C ALA A 99 -10.84 5.91 -21.02
N ALA A 100 -10.08 5.06 -20.33
CA ALA A 100 -10.49 4.43 -19.09
C ALA A 100 -10.41 5.39 -17.89
N ALA A 101 -9.32 6.16 -17.75
CA ALA A 101 -9.20 7.19 -16.72
C ALA A 101 -10.31 8.26 -16.82
N LEU A 102 -10.68 8.65 -18.04
CA LEU A 102 -11.76 9.60 -18.29
C LEU A 102 -13.14 9.03 -17.88
N ARG A 103 -13.37 7.72 -18.06
CA ARG A 103 -14.62 7.07 -17.64
C ARG A 103 -14.74 6.96 -16.13
N VAL A 104 -13.65 6.65 -15.42
CA VAL A 104 -13.64 6.63 -13.95
C VAL A 104 -13.92 8.02 -13.40
N LEU A 105 -13.22 9.05 -13.89
CA LEU A 105 -13.47 10.44 -13.45
C LEU A 105 -14.94 10.85 -13.69
N ARG A 106 -15.52 10.45 -14.83
CA ARG A 106 -16.96 10.71 -15.11
C ARG A 106 -17.89 9.93 -14.17
N ALA A 107 -17.57 8.67 -13.87
CA ALA A 107 -18.37 7.87 -12.95
C ALA A 107 -18.30 8.42 -11.52
N LEU A 108 -17.12 8.83 -11.06
CA LEU A 108 -16.92 9.45 -9.75
C LEU A 108 -17.66 10.79 -9.66
N ALA A 109 -17.53 11.66 -10.65
CA ALA A 109 -18.27 12.93 -10.70
C ALA A 109 -19.80 12.74 -10.73
N ALA A 110 -20.28 11.69 -11.39
CA ALA A 110 -21.70 11.35 -11.38
C ALA A 110 -22.18 10.91 -9.99
N LEU A 111 -21.37 10.13 -9.27
CA LEU A 111 -21.67 9.72 -7.89
C LEU A 111 -21.69 10.92 -6.93
N GLU A 112 -20.71 11.83 -7.03
CA GLU A 112 -20.70 13.08 -6.23
C GLU A 112 -21.94 13.96 -6.48
N SER A 113 -22.46 13.98 -7.71
CA SER A 113 -23.66 14.75 -8.04
C SER A 113 -24.97 14.15 -7.52
N VAL A 114 -24.98 12.86 -7.18
CA VAL A 114 -26.15 12.17 -6.60
C VAL A 114 -26.29 12.49 -5.11
N ASP A 115 -25.18 12.68 -4.39
CA ASP A 115 -25.20 13.03 -2.97
C ASP A 115 -25.50 14.53 -2.72
N ALA A 116 -25.42 15.37 -3.76
CA ALA A 116 -25.72 16.80 -3.70
C ALA A 116 -27.19 17.15 -4.06
N ALA A 117 -28.02 16.14 -4.37
CA ALA A 117 -29.43 16.26 -4.75
C ALA A 117 -30.36 15.77 -3.63
#